data_AF-A0AAW8KSS3-F1
#
_entry.id   AF-A0AAW8KSS3-F1
#
_cell.length_a   1.000
_cell.length_b   1.000
_cell.length_c   1.000
_cell.angle_alpha   90.00
_cell.angle_beta   90.00
_cell.angle_gamma   90.00
#
_symmetry.space_group_name_H-M   'P 1'
#
loop_
_entity.id
_entity.type
_entity.pdbx_description
1 polymer ?
#
loop_
_entity_poly.entity_id
_entity_poly.type
_entity_poly.pdbx_seq_one_letter_code
_entity_poly.pdbx_strand_id
1 'polypeptide(L)'
;FSTPTFNDFKDFVDAEGGKNTPIFVNQNDVKAIAVLNFHGDGQTQGHCDYLASLCLESTVVWKKLNQLKDNKLDQRNFAVFIEDWAQVLNAFDENNNVIDIKDALVAVRNMQIEASTTSNAEVENTRQVQSEMAQIAASAKKGVLPAYFTIQDSAYLGLAEREIKLRLIVNSTGSTPQFAIQIVKEELLRNEIIEDFKEKVIALLPENPVRIGSFKS
;
A
#
# COMPACT_ATOMS: atom_id res chain seq x y z
N PHE A 1 5.87 -2.77 -28.69
CA PHE A 1 6.32 -1.60 -27.88
C PHE A 1 5.81 -1.76 -26.45
N SER A 2 6.59 -1.40 -25.44
CA SER A 2 6.15 -1.45 -24.03
C SER A 2 6.64 -0.23 -23.27
N THR A 3 5.75 0.42 -22.53
CA THR A 3 6.07 1.63 -21.75
C THR A 3 5.31 1.64 -20.41
N PRO A 4 5.90 2.24 -19.36
CA PRO A 4 5.18 2.49 -18.12
C PRO A 4 4.43 3.83 -18.09
N THR A 5 4.53 4.66 -19.14
CA THR A 5 3.96 6.02 -19.14
C THR A 5 2.73 6.11 -20.03
N PHE A 6 1.73 6.88 -19.60
CA PHE A 6 0.54 7.13 -20.39
C PHE A 6 0.86 7.91 -21.68
N ASN A 7 1.73 8.91 -21.62
CA ASN A 7 2.02 9.78 -22.77
C ASN A 7 2.72 9.02 -23.90
N ASP A 8 3.77 8.25 -23.60
CA ASP A 8 4.47 7.49 -24.65
C ASP A 8 3.56 6.41 -25.25
N PHE A 9 2.66 5.83 -24.44
CA PHE A 9 1.68 4.86 -24.91
C PHE A 9 0.69 5.52 -25.88
N LYS A 10 0.15 6.69 -25.52
CA LYS A 10 -0.76 7.47 -26.36
C LYS A 10 -0.10 7.84 -27.69
N ASP A 11 1.07 8.46 -27.63
CA ASP A 11 1.78 8.95 -28.82
C ASP A 11 2.12 7.80 -29.78
N PHE A 12 2.50 6.65 -29.25
CA PHE A 12 2.78 5.46 -30.05
C PHE A 12 1.51 4.85 -30.68
N VAL A 13 0.41 4.75 -29.93
CA VAL A 13 -0.87 4.23 -30.46
C VAL A 13 -1.41 5.14 -31.56
N ASP A 14 -1.34 6.46 -31.37
CA ASP A 14 -1.79 7.43 -32.37
C ASP A 14 -0.94 7.40 -33.65
N ALA A 15 0.38 7.22 -33.51
CA ALA A 15 1.30 7.18 -34.64
C ALA A 15 1.19 5.89 -35.47
N GLU A 16 1.05 4.73 -34.80
CA GLU A 16 1.19 3.42 -35.45
C GLU A 16 -0.15 2.70 -35.65
N GLY A 17 -1.11 2.87 -34.74
CA GLY A 17 -2.43 2.21 -34.79
C GLY A 17 -3.54 3.12 -35.34
N GLY A 18 -3.47 4.41 -35.05
CA GLY A 18 -4.46 5.40 -35.46
C GLY A 18 -5.83 5.25 -34.78
N LYS A 19 -6.87 5.75 -35.44
CA LYS A 19 -8.24 5.70 -34.90
C LYS A 19 -8.80 4.29 -34.92
N ASN A 20 -9.71 3.99 -34.00
CA ASN A 20 -10.36 2.67 -33.88
C ASN A 20 -9.42 1.49 -33.57
N THR A 21 -8.16 1.73 -33.19
CA THR A 21 -7.30 0.67 -32.63
C THR A 21 -7.94 0.12 -31.35
N PRO A 22 -8.22 -1.18 -31.26
CA PRO A 22 -8.79 -1.74 -30.04
C PRO A 22 -7.76 -1.81 -28.93
N ILE A 23 -8.18 -1.40 -27.74
CA ILE A 23 -7.37 -1.39 -26.53
C ILE A 23 -8.04 -2.31 -25.52
N PHE A 24 -7.28 -3.24 -24.96
CA PHE A 24 -7.74 -4.19 -23.96
C PHE A 24 -7.10 -3.84 -22.63
N VAL A 25 -7.91 -3.45 -21.65
CA VAL A 25 -7.47 -3.17 -20.28
C VAL A 25 -7.70 -4.41 -19.43
N ASN A 26 -6.63 -4.88 -18.79
CA ASN A 26 -6.69 -6.04 -17.91
C ASN A 26 -7.59 -5.74 -16.69
N GLN A 27 -8.41 -6.71 -16.30
CA GLN A 27 -9.33 -6.59 -15.18
C GLN A 27 -8.64 -6.71 -13.81
N ASN A 28 -7.46 -7.34 -13.75
CA ASN A 28 -6.78 -7.67 -12.50
C ASN A 28 -5.44 -6.95 -12.34
N ASP A 29 -4.87 -6.46 -13.45
CA ASP A 29 -3.56 -5.80 -13.47
C ASP A 29 -3.67 -4.41 -14.07
N VAL A 30 -2.79 -3.51 -13.62
CA VAL A 30 -2.67 -2.14 -14.14
C VAL A 30 -1.92 -2.14 -15.49
N LYS A 31 -2.51 -2.85 -16.46
CA LYS A 31 -1.95 -3.12 -17.78
C LYS A 31 -2.99 -2.95 -18.87
N ALA A 32 -2.61 -2.26 -19.95
CA ALA A 32 -3.41 -2.14 -21.17
C ALA A 32 -2.60 -2.61 -22.39
N ILE A 33 -3.28 -3.19 -23.38
CA ILE A 33 -2.69 -3.68 -24.62
C ILE A 33 -3.48 -3.12 -25.79
N ALA A 34 -2.83 -2.39 -26.69
CA ALA A 34 -3.39 -1.98 -27.97
C ALA A 34 -2.95 -2.94 -29.08
N VAL A 35 -3.88 -3.38 -29.91
CA VAL A 35 -3.61 -4.24 -31.08
C VAL A 35 -3.60 -3.37 -32.33
N LEU A 36 -2.39 -2.99 -32.77
CA LEU A 36 -2.19 -1.95 -33.78
C LEU A 36 -2.58 -2.42 -35.18
N ASN A 37 -2.46 -3.72 -35.47
CA ASN A 37 -2.79 -4.32 -36.77
C ASN A 37 -4.15 -5.04 -36.79
N PHE A 38 -5.13 -4.57 -36.00
CA PHE A 38 -6.46 -5.20 -35.91
C PHE A 38 -7.36 -4.93 -37.12
N HIS A 39 -7.31 -3.73 -37.70
CA HIS A 39 -8.00 -3.39 -38.95
C HIS A 39 -6.99 -2.73 -39.90
N GLY A 40 -6.70 -3.36 -41.03
CA GLY A 40 -5.82 -2.76 -42.04
C GLY A 40 -6.14 -3.29 -43.44
N ASP A 41 -6.55 -2.40 -44.33
CA ASP A 41 -6.45 -2.66 -45.76
C ASP A 41 -4.96 -2.57 -46.16
N GLY A 42 -4.45 -3.63 -46.80
CA GLY A 42 -3.06 -3.69 -47.29
C GLY A 42 -1.98 -4.09 -46.28
N GLN A 43 -2.33 -4.33 -45.02
CA GLN A 43 -1.48 -5.05 -44.06
C GLN A 43 -1.79 -6.55 -44.17
N THR A 44 -0.79 -7.44 -44.03
CA THR A 44 -1.03 -8.89 -44.02
C THR A 44 -1.94 -9.23 -42.84
N GLN A 45 -3.25 -9.27 -43.08
CA GLN A 45 -4.27 -9.64 -42.12
C GLN A 45 -3.91 -10.99 -41.53
N GLY A 46 -3.81 -11.09 -40.20
CA GLY A 46 -4.03 -12.41 -39.58
C GLY A 46 -3.39 -12.68 -38.22
N HIS A 47 -2.38 -11.93 -37.77
CA HIS A 47 -1.64 -12.35 -36.57
C HIS A 47 -1.96 -11.58 -35.29
N CYS A 48 -2.49 -10.34 -35.38
CA CYS A 48 -2.76 -9.49 -34.20
C CYS A 48 -1.57 -9.44 -33.22
N ASP A 49 -0.37 -9.41 -33.78
CA ASP A 49 0.91 -9.54 -33.11
C ASP A 49 1.64 -8.21 -32.96
N TYR A 50 1.20 -7.17 -33.69
CA TYR A 50 1.76 -5.83 -33.51
C TYR A 50 1.08 -5.14 -32.32
N LEU A 51 1.71 -5.29 -31.16
CA LEU A 51 1.17 -4.86 -29.88
C LEU A 51 1.94 -3.69 -29.27
N ALA A 52 1.19 -2.75 -28.70
CA ALA A 52 1.70 -1.78 -27.73
C ALA A 52 1.15 -2.12 -26.34
N SER A 53 2.01 -2.16 -25.32
CA SER A 53 1.59 -2.42 -23.94
C SER A 53 1.94 -1.27 -23.00
N LEU A 54 0.93 -0.80 -22.28
CA LEU A 54 1.08 0.09 -21.12
C LEU A 54 1.08 -0.76 -19.86
N CYS A 55 2.12 -0.65 -19.04
CA CYS A 55 2.21 -1.38 -17.78
C CYS A 55 2.77 -0.44 -16.71
N LEU A 56 1.89 0.13 -15.86
CA LEU A 56 2.32 1.13 -14.89
C LEU A 56 3.28 0.54 -13.86
N GLU A 57 4.28 1.33 -13.49
CA GLU A 57 5.19 0.97 -12.41
C GLU A 57 4.57 1.27 -11.06
N SER A 58 4.67 0.33 -10.13
CA SER A 58 4.28 0.56 -8.74
C SER A 58 5.25 1.51 -8.04
N THR A 59 4.71 2.35 -7.16
CA THR A 59 5.48 3.26 -6.31
C THR A 59 6.37 2.46 -5.35
N VAL A 60 7.41 3.11 -4.81
CA VAL A 60 8.30 2.49 -3.83
C VAL A 60 7.52 2.13 -2.54
N VAL A 61 6.61 3.01 -2.13
CA VAL A 61 5.69 2.79 -0.99
C VAL A 61 4.87 1.52 -1.23
N TRP A 62 4.14 1.44 -2.35
CA TRP A 62 3.26 0.32 -2.63
C TRP A 62 4.01 -1.00 -2.74
N LYS A 63 5.19 -1.02 -3.39
CA LYS A 63 6.07 -2.19 -3.41
C LYS A 63 6.44 -2.62 -1.99
N LYS A 64 6.82 -1.69 -1.12
CA LYS A 64 7.18 -2.00 0.26
C LYS A 64 5.99 -2.53 1.07
N LEU A 65 4.83 -1.90 0.96
CA LEU A 65 3.62 -2.36 1.67
C LEU A 65 3.21 -3.78 1.27
N ASN A 66 3.28 -4.11 -0.01
CA ASN A 66 3.02 -5.47 -0.50
C ASN A 66 4.05 -6.49 0.00
N GLN A 67 5.30 -6.10 0.26
CA GLN A 67 6.29 -6.98 0.88
C GLN A 67 6.02 -7.17 2.38
N LEU A 68 5.52 -6.15 3.07
CA LEU A 68 5.31 -6.18 4.51
C LEU A 68 4.03 -6.89 4.93
N LYS A 69 2.97 -6.82 4.13
CA LYS A 69 1.64 -7.33 4.49
C LYS A 69 1.60 -8.83 4.82
N ASP A 70 2.49 -9.61 4.20
CA ASP A 70 2.55 -11.07 4.35
C ASP A 70 3.61 -11.51 5.38
N ASN A 71 4.31 -10.56 6.00
CA ASN A 71 5.45 -10.84 6.88
C ASN A 71 5.24 -10.34 8.30
N LYS A 72 5.62 -11.18 9.26
CA LYS A 72 5.74 -10.77 10.66
C LYS A 72 7.15 -10.22 10.89
N LEU A 73 7.24 -9.02 11.43
CA LEU A 73 8.47 -8.35 11.80
C LEU A 73 8.71 -8.50 13.30
N ASP A 74 9.97 -8.68 13.69
CA ASP A 74 10.36 -8.50 15.07
C ASP A 74 10.37 -7.01 15.43
N GLN A 75 10.47 -6.71 16.73
CA GLN A 75 10.49 -5.34 17.24
C GLN A 75 11.57 -4.47 16.60
N ARG A 76 12.77 -5.03 16.36
CA ARG A 76 13.89 -4.31 15.77
C ARG A 76 13.59 -3.91 14.33
N ASN A 77 13.18 -4.86 13.49
CA ASN A 77 12.92 -4.59 12.07
C ASN A 77 11.69 -3.69 11.91
N PHE A 78 10.70 -3.81 12.80
CA PHE A 78 9.55 -2.91 12.78
C PHE A 78 9.91 -1.48 13.18
N ALA A 79 10.78 -1.29 14.18
CA ALA A 79 11.27 0.03 14.54
C ALA A 79 12.08 0.68 13.40
N VAL A 80 12.95 -0.09 12.73
CA VAL A 80 13.70 0.39 11.55
C VAL A 80 12.74 0.79 10.43
N PHE A 81 11.69 0.00 10.19
CA PHE A 81 10.67 0.36 9.21
C PHE A 81 9.98 1.70 9.53
N ILE A 82 9.56 1.94 10.77
CA ILE A 82 8.94 3.22 11.16
C ILE A 82 9.93 4.38 10.96
N GLU A 83 11.21 4.18 11.28
CA GLU A 83 12.27 5.18 11.16
C GLU A 83 12.57 5.54 9.69
N ASP A 84 12.73 4.54 8.82
CA ASP A 84 12.99 4.72 7.39
C ASP A 84 11.83 5.41 6.66
N TRP A 85 10.60 5.23 7.15
CA TRP A 85 9.37 5.70 6.49
C TRP A 85 8.67 6.83 7.27
N ALA A 86 9.33 7.41 8.27
CA ALA A 86 8.75 8.41 9.18
C ALA A 86 8.21 9.66 8.48
N GLN A 87 8.72 10.00 7.29
CA GLN A 87 8.30 11.16 6.51
C GLN A 87 6.93 10.99 5.83
N VAL A 88 6.51 9.75 5.60
CA VAL A 88 5.25 9.44 4.89
C VAL A 88 4.23 8.71 5.77
N LEU A 89 4.65 8.21 6.94
CA LEU A 89 3.81 7.53 7.90
C LEU A 89 3.15 8.52 8.87
N ASN A 90 1.83 8.51 8.90
CA ASN A 90 1.04 9.19 9.93
C ASN A 90 0.51 8.15 10.91
N ALA A 91 0.80 8.29 12.20
CA ALA A 91 0.40 7.35 13.24
C ALA A 91 -0.86 7.83 13.98
N PHE A 92 -1.76 6.91 14.31
CA PHE A 92 -3.02 7.21 14.99
C PHE A 92 -3.35 6.19 16.08
N ASP A 93 -4.04 6.64 17.13
CA ASP A 93 -4.60 5.77 18.17
C ASP A 93 -5.96 5.16 17.77
N GLU A 94 -6.57 4.39 18.68
CA GLU A 94 -7.89 3.77 18.47
C GLU A 94 -9.04 4.80 18.34
N ASN A 95 -8.85 6.01 18.87
CA ASN A 95 -9.81 7.11 18.85
C ASN A 95 -9.61 8.07 17.66
N ASN A 96 -8.70 7.75 16.74
CA ASN A 96 -8.26 8.58 15.62
C ASN A 96 -7.52 9.87 16.01
N ASN A 97 -6.93 9.93 17.20
CA ASN A 97 -6.01 11.01 17.55
C ASN A 97 -4.67 10.78 16.88
N VAL A 98 -4.07 11.86 16.36
CA VAL A 98 -2.74 11.83 15.75
C VAL A 98 -1.69 11.62 16.83
N ILE A 99 -0.78 10.68 16.58
CA ILE A 99 0.40 10.40 17.41
C ILE A 99 1.64 10.89 16.66
N ASP A 100 2.55 11.57 17.36
CA ASP A 100 3.86 11.90 16.77
C ASP A 100 4.61 10.60 16.43
N ILE A 101 5.17 10.53 15.22
CA ILE A 101 5.83 9.30 14.75
C ILE A 101 7.02 8.90 15.64
N LYS A 102 7.67 9.87 16.32
CA LYS A 102 8.72 9.61 17.30
C LYS A 102 8.17 8.93 18.55
N ASP A 103 7.00 9.35 19.02
CA ASP A 103 6.35 8.73 20.17
C ASP A 103 5.91 7.30 19.83
N ALA A 104 5.38 7.08 18.63
CA ALA A 104 5.06 5.75 18.12
C ALA A 104 6.33 4.86 18.03
N LEU A 105 7.44 5.40 17.54
CA LEU A 105 8.73 4.68 17.47
C LEU A 105 9.25 4.33 18.86
N VAL A 106 9.17 5.24 19.83
CA VAL A 106 9.55 5.00 21.24
C VAL A 106 8.65 3.93 21.85
N ALA A 107 7.34 3.96 21.58
CA ALA A 107 6.39 2.94 22.03
C ALA A 107 6.78 1.55 21.54
N VAL A 108 7.06 1.43 20.24
CA VAL A 108 7.48 0.18 19.61
C VAL A 108 8.79 -0.32 20.20
N ARG A 109 9.81 0.55 20.36
CA ARG A 109 11.13 0.17 20.92
C ARG A 109 11.07 -0.26 22.38
N ASN A 110 10.16 0.32 23.16
CA ASN A 110 10.01 0.03 24.59
C ASN A 110 8.97 -1.05 24.90
N MET A 111 8.30 -1.61 23.88
CA MET A 111 7.32 -2.67 24.08
C MET A 111 7.98 -3.89 24.72
N GLN A 112 7.52 -4.22 25.92
CA GLN A 112 7.87 -5.45 26.61
C GLN A 112 6.60 -6.29 26.76
N ILE A 113 6.73 -7.60 26.60
CA ILE A 113 5.66 -8.52 26.96
C ILE A 113 5.65 -8.58 28.48
N GLU A 114 4.67 -7.96 29.13
CA GLU A 114 4.37 -8.24 30.52
C GLU A 114 3.86 -9.68 30.60
N ALA A 115 4.78 -10.62 30.83
CA ALA A 115 4.40 -11.96 31.21
C ALA A 115 3.72 -11.83 32.57
N SER A 116 2.40 -12.01 32.61
CA SER A 116 1.64 -12.19 33.85
C SER A 116 2.05 -13.51 34.50
N THR A 117 3.27 -13.59 35.04
CA THR A 117 3.54 -14.51 36.14
C THR A 117 2.83 -13.92 37.35
N THR A 118 1.61 -14.38 37.57
CA THR A 118 0.98 -14.35 38.90
C THR A 118 1.83 -15.24 39.80
N SER A 119 2.98 -14.74 40.27
CA SER A 119 3.55 -15.19 41.51
C SER A 119 2.78 -14.47 42.60
N ASN A 120 1.70 -15.10 43.07
CA ASN A 120 1.16 -14.84 44.40
C ASN A 120 2.28 -15.14 45.41
N ALA A 121 3.08 -14.13 45.70
CA ALA A 121 3.90 -14.08 46.90
C ALA A 121 3.52 -12.76 47.57
N GLU A 122 2.65 -12.91 48.57
CA GLU A 122 2.33 -11.89 49.55
C GLU A 122 3.61 -11.20 50.04
N VAL A 123 3.70 -9.87 49.87
CA VAL A 123 4.20 -9.02 50.95
C VAL A 123 3.35 -7.75 50.98
N GLU A 124 2.67 -7.65 52.12
CA GLU A 124 1.89 -6.55 52.64
C GLU A 124 2.54 -5.16 52.47
N ASN A 125 1.67 -4.21 52.09
CA ASN A 125 1.40 -2.99 52.84
C ASN A 125 2.61 -2.11 53.23
N THR A 126 2.86 -1.03 52.49
CA THR A 126 3.26 0.33 52.95
C THR A 126 3.97 1.09 51.82
N ARG A 127 3.25 1.90 51.01
CA ARG A 127 3.72 3.12 50.28
C ARG A 127 2.72 3.68 49.24
N GLN A 128 1.43 3.69 49.56
CA GLN A 128 0.40 3.92 48.54
C GLN A 128 0.13 5.40 48.16
N VAL A 129 0.78 6.40 48.77
CA VAL A 129 0.43 7.82 48.53
C VAL A 129 1.48 8.61 47.72
N GLN A 130 2.58 7.99 47.29
CA GLN A 130 3.51 8.62 46.30
C GLN A 130 3.43 8.00 44.90
N SER A 131 2.67 6.91 44.72
CA SER A 131 2.68 6.12 43.47
C SER A 131 1.79 6.71 42.38
N GLU A 132 0.65 7.33 42.69
CA GLU A 132 -0.32 7.70 41.65
C GLU A 132 0.23 8.80 40.71
N MET A 133 0.91 9.81 41.26
CA MET A 133 1.51 10.88 40.44
C MET A 133 2.74 10.39 39.64
N ALA A 134 3.51 9.45 40.19
CA ALA A 134 4.64 8.82 39.49
C ALA A 134 4.18 7.82 38.42
N GLN A 135 3.05 7.14 38.63
CA GLN A 135 2.45 6.19 37.70
C GLN A 135 1.84 6.93 36.51
N ILE A 136 1.21 8.09 36.72
CA ILE A 136 0.73 8.98 35.64
C ILE A 136 1.91 9.54 34.83
N ALA A 137 3.01 9.95 35.50
CA ALA A 137 4.21 10.44 34.83
C ALA A 137 5.02 9.32 34.10
N ALA A 138 4.98 8.08 34.59
CA ALA A 138 5.58 6.92 33.94
C ALA A 138 4.81 6.48 32.70
N SER A 139 3.48 6.63 32.72
CA SER A 139 2.62 6.46 31.53
C SER A 139 2.91 7.52 30.47
N ALA A 140 3.20 8.76 30.87
CA ALA A 140 3.55 9.84 29.96
C ALA A 140 4.95 9.71 29.30
N LYS A 141 5.81 8.80 29.79
CA LYS A 141 7.14 8.50 29.20
C LYS A 141 7.17 7.20 28.39
N LYS A 142 6.11 6.40 28.42
CA LYS A 142 5.90 5.26 27.53
C LYS A 142 5.13 5.78 26.32
N GLY A 143 5.82 5.99 25.20
CA GLY A 143 5.19 6.45 23.96
C GLY A 143 3.89 5.69 23.64
N VAL A 144 2.97 6.35 22.93
CA VAL A 144 1.66 5.77 22.62
C VAL A 144 1.80 4.79 21.46
N LEU A 145 1.37 3.54 21.67
CA LEU A 145 1.34 2.55 20.60
C LEU A 145 0.24 2.91 19.60
N PRO A 146 0.56 3.08 18.30
CA PRO A 146 -0.45 3.36 17.30
C PRO A 146 -1.33 2.13 17.02
N ALA A 147 -2.62 2.37 16.85
CA ALA A 147 -3.57 1.35 16.40
C ALA A 147 -3.48 1.14 14.88
N TYR A 148 -3.20 2.22 14.13
CA TYR A 148 -3.04 2.18 12.68
C TYR A 148 -2.14 3.32 12.20
N PHE A 149 -1.68 3.19 10.97
CA PHE A 149 -0.98 4.22 10.23
C PHE A 149 -1.76 4.59 8.98
N THR A 150 -1.56 5.79 8.46
CA THR A 150 -1.99 6.17 7.10
C THR A 150 -0.80 6.66 6.29
N ILE A 151 -0.84 6.41 4.98
CA ILE A 151 0.14 6.90 4.00
C ILE A 151 -0.63 7.46 2.81
N GLN A 152 -0.20 8.61 2.29
CA GLN A 152 -0.69 9.14 1.02
C GLN A 152 0.22 8.63 -0.10
N ASP A 153 -0.34 7.84 -1.02
CA ASP A 153 0.40 7.27 -2.15
C ASP A 153 -0.54 6.94 -3.31
N SER A 154 -0.06 7.02 -4.55
CA SER A 154 -0.86 6.70 -5.75
C SER A 154 -0.90 5.21 -6.11
N ALA A 155 -0.15 4.37 -5.40
CA ALA A 155 0.14 2.96 -5.67
C ALA A 155 0.91 2.68 -6.98
N TYR A 156 0.52 3.33 -8.07
CA TYR A 156 1.14 3.24 -9.38
C TYR A 156 1.42 4.63 -9.95
N LEU A 157 2.58 4.80 -10.57
CA LEU A 157 3.00 6.07 -11.15
C LEU A 157 2.00 6.54 -12.20
N GLY A 158 1.59 7.80 -12.10
CA GLY A 158 0.63 8.41 -13.01
C GLY A 158 -0.84 8.20 -12.61
N LEU A 159 -1.17 7.49 -11.54
CA LEU A 159 -2.52 7.47 -10.94
C LEU A 159 -2.68 8.58 -9.89
N ALA A 160 -3.93 8.80 -9.45
CA ALA A 160 -4.23 9.74 -8.37
C ALA A 160 -3.75 9.22 -7.01
N GLU A 161 -3.27 10.12 -6.16
CA GLU A 161 -2.93 9.84 -4.77
C GLU A 161 -4.17 9.45 -3.98
N ARG A 162 -4.01 8.50 -3.05
CA ARG A 162 -5.07 8.05 -2.16
C ARG A 162 -4.51 7.78 -0.77
N GLU A 163 -5.39 7.84 0.22
CA GLU A 163 -5.04 7.45 1.58
C GLU A 163 -5.08 5.93 1.72
N ILE A 164 -3.93 5.34 2.07
CA ILE A 164 -3.80 3.91 2.35
C ILE A 164 -3.74 3.73 3.86
N LYS A 165 -4.78 3.10 4.43
CA LYS A 165 -4.86 2.80 5.87
C LYS A 165 -4.24 1.44 6.19
N LEU A 166 -3.35 1.43 7.17
CA LEU A 166 -2.53 0.30 7.59
C LEU A 166 -2.82 -0.04 9.05
N ARG A 167 -3.48 -1.16 9.33
CA ARG A 167 -3.73 -1.61 10.70
C ARG A 167 -2.45 -2.24 11.28
N LEU A 168 -2.10 -1.85 12.50
CA LEU A 168 -1.04 -2.54 13.25
C LEU A 168 -1.64 -3.78 13.95
N ILE A 169 -0.97 -4.91 13.79
CA ILE A 169 -1.28 -6.16 14.49
C ILE A 169 -0.06 -6.50 15.34
N VAL A 170 -0.28 -6.67 16.64
CA VAL A 170 0.76 -7.09 17.59
C VAL A 170 0.43 -8.48 18.09
N ASN A 171 1.34 -9.41 17.88
CA ASN A 171 1.26 -10.77 18.38
C ASN A 171 2.29 -10.96 19.50
N SER A 172 1.82 -11.31 20.69
CA SER A 172 2.67 -11.51 21.88
C SER A 172 2.80 -12.98 22.26
N THR A 173 2.56 -13.90 21.32
CA THR A 173 2.64 -15.35 21.56
C THR A 173 4.11 -15.81 21.59
N GLY A 174 4.82 -15.55 22.68
CA GLY A 174 6.23 -15.93 22.86
C GLY A 174 6.99 -14.99 23.80
N SER A 175 8.33 -15.09 23.81
CA SER A 175 9.21 -14.23 24.60
C SER A 175 9.49 -12.86 23.96
N THR A 176 9.15 -12.66 22.69
CA THR A 176 9.40 -11.42 21.93
C THR A 176 8.16 -10.99 21.15
N PRO A 177 7.82 -9.67 21.12
CA PRO A 177 6.66 -9.17 20.40
C PRO A 177 6.91 -9.23 18.88
N GLN A 178 5.90 -9.70 18.15
CA GLN A 178 5.88 -9.71 16.68
C GLN A 178 4.87 -8.70 16.17
N PHE A 179 5.27 -7.90 15.18
CA PHE A 179 4.47 -6.85 14.57
C PHE A 179 4.13 -7.25 13.14
N ALA A 180 2.90 -6.98 12.71
CA ALA A 180 2.49 -7.13 11.32
C ALA A 180 1.65 -5.91 10.92
N ILE A 181 1.73 -5.53 9.65
CA ILE A 181 0.89 -4.49 9.08
C ILE A 181 -0.13 -5.15 8.15
N GLN A 182 -1.38 -4.74 8.25
CA GLN A 182 -2.44 -5.16 7.33
C GLN A 182 -3.00 -3.95 6.58
N ILE A 183 -3.07 -4.04 5.25
CA ILE A 183 -3.76 -3.03 4.44
C ILE A 183 -5.26 -3.19 4.66
N VAL A 184 -5.92 -2.14 5.16
CA VAL A 184 -7.35 -2.17 5.43
C VAL A 184 -8.11 -2.13 4.11
N LYS A 185 -9.06 -3.07 3.91
CA LYS A 185 -9.87 -3.19 2.70
C LYS A 185 -9.04 -3.31 1.40
N GLU A 186 -7.96 -4.09 1.44
CA GLU A 186 -7.03 -4.24 0.31
C GLU A 186 -7.72 -4.58 -1.03
N GLU A 187 -8.69 -5.50 -1.04
CA GLU A 187 -9.39 -5.88 -2.26
C GLU A 187 -10.18 -4.73 -2.87
N LEU A 188 -10.85 -3.92 -2.04
CA LEU A 188 -11.57 -2.73 -2.51
C LEU A 188 -10.58 -1.69 -3.05
N LEU A 189 -9.48 -1.45 -2.34
CA LEU A 189 -8.43 -0.53 -2.77
C LEU A 189 -7.83 -0.93 -4.13
N ARG A 190 -7.59 -2.23 -4.34
CA ARG A 190 -7.11 -2.76 -5.63
C ARG A 190 -8.13 -2.54 -6.74
N ASN A 191 -9.41 -2.80 -6.47
CA ASN A 191 -10.47 -2.58 -7.45
C ASN A 191 -10.57 -1.11 -7.83
N GLU A 192 -10.53 -0.19 -6.87
CA GLU A 192 -10.53 1.26 -7.11
C GLU A 192 -9.32 1.69 -7.97
N ILE A 193 -8.12 1.17 -7.69
CA ILE A 193 -6.92 1.45 -8.51
C ILE A 193 -7.12 0.99 -9.97
N ILE A 194 -7.74 -0.17 -10.17
CA ILE A 194 -8.00 -0.72 -11.51
C ILE A 194 -9.08 0.10 -12.23
N GLU A 195 -10.14 0.52 -11.55
CA GLU A 195 -11.17 1.39 -12.13
C GLU A 195 -10.58 2.75 -12.53
N ASP A 196 -9.79 3.39 -11.65
CA ASP A 196 -9.10 4.64 -11.97
C ASP A 196 -8.17 4.50 -13.19
N PHE A 197 -7.47 3.36 -13.29
CA PHE A 197 -6.63 3.06 -14.45
C PHE A 197 -7.45 2.94 -15.74
N LYS A 198 -8.58 2.23 -15.70
CA LYS A 198 -9.49 2.10 -16.85
C LYS A 198 -10.01 3.45 -17.31
N GLU A 199 -10.50 4.27 -16.39
CA GLU A 199 -11.01 5.60 -16.69
C GLU A 199 -9.92 6.48 -17.32
N LYS A 200 -8.69 6.43 -16.80
CA LYS A 200 -7.57 7.15 -17.41
C LYS A 200 -7.24 6.68 -18.81
N VAL A 201 -7.25 5.37 -19.07
CA VAL A 201 -6.99 4.84 -20.43
C VAL A 201 -8.09 5.27 -21.41
N ILE A 202 -9.36 5.25 -20.99
CA ILE A 202 -10.49 5.72 -21.81
C ILE A 202 -10.37 7.21 -22.13
N ALA A 203 -10.03 8.03 -21.12
CA ALA A 203 -9.86 9.46 -21.30
C ALA A 203 -8.63 9.81 -22.15
N LEU A 204 -7.58 8.99 -22.10
CA LEU A 204 -6.34 9.18 -22.86
C LEU A 204 -6.54 9.00 -24.38
N LEU A 205 -7.39 8.05 -24.78
CA LEU A 205 -7.61 7.64 -26.18
C LEU A 205 -9.12 7.54 -26.49
N PRO A 206 -9.84 8.67 -26.57
CA PRO A 206 -11.30 8.68 -26.70
C PRO A 206 -11.81 8.21 -28.08
N GLU A 207 -10.94 8.20 -29.10
CA GLU A 207 -11.26 7.73 -30.46
C GLU A 207 -11.03 6.23 -30.64
N ASN A 208 -10.60 5.53 -29.59
CA ASN A 208 -10.20 4.13 -29.63
C ASN A 208 -11.16 3.29 -28.77
N PRO A 209 -11.69 2.16 -29.30
CA PRO A 209 -12.56 1.30 -28.52
C PRO A 209 -11.77 0.59 -27.42
N VAL A 210 -12.00 1.00 -26.18
CA VAL A 210 -11.46 0.34 -24.99
C VAL A 210 -12.40 -0.78 -24.54
N ARG A 211 -11.83 -1.97 -24.36
CA ARG A 211 -12.53 -3.16 -23.86
C ARG A 211 -11.88 -3.64 -22.57
N ILE A 212 -12.69 -4.11 -21.63
CA ILE A 212 -12.20 -4.77 -20.41
C ILE A 212 -11.98 -6.24 -20.74
N GLY A 213 -10.76 -6.73 -20.54
CA GLY A 213 -10.40 -8.12 -20.83
C GLY A 213 -8.91 -8.29 -21.09
N SER A 214 -8.49 -9.54 -21.28
CA SER A 214 -7.14 -9.86 -21.73
C SER A 214 -7.15 -10.17 -23.23
N PHE A 215 -6.19 -9.61 -23.96
CA PHE A 215 -5.90 -10.02 -25.33
C PHE A 215 -4.87 -11.15 -25.29
N LYS A 216 -5.21 -12.30 -25.89
CA LYS A 216 -4.28 -13.41 -26.12
C LYS A 216 -4.22 -13.63 -27.63
N SER A 217 -3.02 -13.51 -28.21
CA SER A 217 -2.73 -13.90 -29.59
C SER A 217 -2.69 -15.41 -29.73
#